data_AF-A0A1X1QRN5-F1
#
_entry.id   AF-A0A1X1QRN5-F1
#
_cell.length_a   1.000
_cell.length_b   1.000
_cell.length_c   1.000
_cell.angle_alpha   90.00
_cell.angle_beta   90.00
_cell.angle_gamma   90.00
#
_symmetry.space_group_name_H-M   'P 1'
#
loop_
_entity.id
_entity.type
_entity.pdbx_description
1 polymer ?
#
loop_
_entity_poly.entity_id
_entity_poly.type
_entity_poly.pdbx_seq_one_letter_code
_entity_poly.pdbx_strand_id
1 'polypeptide(L)'
;MHHAKIILNTATGRPSYPLLTLFRSLLLGVWHQLSDVQLAQCLYRDLLFRKFCGLELDGDVLEASTIGRFRTQLVEHDLWGRLLGEINRQLEARIIII
;
A
#
# COMPACT_ATOMS: atom_id res chain seq x y z
N MET A 1 -12.24 4.62 -19.46
CA MET A 1 -11.21 3.57 -19.28
C MET A 1 -11.29 3.08 -17.84
N HIS A 2 -12.02 1.98 -17.62
CA HIS A 2 -12.63 1.64 -16.34
C HIS A 2 -12.22 0.24 -15.87
N HIS A 3 -10.92 -0.05 -15.73
CA HIS A 3 -10.47 -1.38 -15.30
C HIS A 3 -9.21 -1.33 -14.43
N ALA A 4 -9.36 -0.87 -13.18
CA ALA A 4 -8.48 -1.31 -12.10
C ALA A 4 -9.30 -2.28 -11.26
N LYS A 5 -9.29 -3.54 -11.69
CA LYS A 5 -10.05 -4.64 -11.08
C LYS A 5 -9.54 -4.84 -9.65
N ILE A 6 -10.39 -4.43 -8.72
CA ILE A 6 -10.34 -4.72 -7.30
C ILE A 6 -10.12 -6.22 -7.10
N ILE A 7 -8.97 -6.63 -6.55
CA ILE A 7 -8.77 -8.00 -6.07
C ILE A 7 -7.98 -7.98 -4.76
N LEU A 8 -8.66 -7.63 -3.68
CA LEU A 8 -8.55 -8.41 -2.44
C LEU A 8 -9.93 -9.03 -2.26
N ASN A 9 -10.14 -10.20 -2.85
CA ASN A 9 -11.37 -10.97 -2.68
C ASN A 9 -11.64 -11.14 -1.18
N THR A 10 -12.66 -10.45 -0.67
CA THR A 10 -13.18 -10.73 0.66
C THR A 10 -14.59 -11.25 0.50
N ALA A 11 -14.80 -12.50 0.86
CA ALA A 11 -16.11 -13.08 1.13
C ALA A 11 -16.79 -12.42 2.36
N THR A 12 -16.35 -11.22 2.78
CA THR A 12 -16.72 -10.55 4.03
C THR A 12 -17.24 -9.13 3.86
N GLY A 13 -17.62 -8.70 2.64
CA GLY A 13 -18.42 -7.49 2.43
C GLY A 13 -17.75 -6.15 2.79
N ARG A 14 -16.45 -6.11 3.05
CA ARG A 14 -15.72 -4.86 3.32
C ARG A 14 -15.30 -4.16 2.02
N PRO A 15 -15.23 -2.81 2.02
CA PRO A 15 -14.69 -2.07 0.89
C PRO A 15 -13.32 -2.63 0.51
N SER A 16 -13.18 -3.08 -0.73
CA SER A 16 -11.90 -3.59 -1.20
C SER A 16 -11.05 -2.41 -1.63
N TYR A 17 -9.95 -2.19 -0.93
CA TYR A 17 -9.01 -1.12 -1.24
C TYR A 17 -8.33 -1.34 -2.60
N PRO A 18 -8.06 -0.27 -3.39
CA PRO A 18 -7.25 -0.39 -4.60
C PRO A 18 -5.87 -0.98 -4.29
N LEU A 19 -5.38 -1.88 -5.14
CA LEU A 19 -4.06 -2.50 -4.98
C LEU A 19 -2.94 -1.45 -4.88
N LEU A 20 -3.08 -0.35 -5.61
CA LEU A 20 -2.13 0.76 -5.58
C LEU A 20 -2.12 1.47 -4.21
N THR A 21 -3.28 1.61 -3.55
CA THR A 21 -3.38 2.18 -2.20
C THR A 21 -2.64 1.32 -1.19
N LEU A 22 -2.81 0.01 -1.26
CA LEU A 22 -2.11 -0.95 -0.39
C LEU A 22 -0.60 -0.95 -0.66
N PHE A 23 -0.20 -0.93 -1.92
CA PHE A 23 1.21 -0.87 -2.30
C PHE A 23 1.89 0.40 -1.82
N ARG A 24 1.27 1.57 -2.01
CA ARG A 24 1.77 2.85 -1.48
C ARG A 24 1.87 2.84 0.05
N SER A 25 0.91 2.21 0.72
CA SER A 25 0.96 2.05 2.18
C SER A 25 2.19 1.22 2.58
N LEU A 26 2.46 0.11 1.89
CA LEU A 26 3.66 -0.70 2.13
C LEU A 26 4.96 0.08 1.89
N LEU A 27 5.02 0.93 0.85
CA LEU A 27 6.19 1.80 0.61
C LEU A 27 6.44 2.74 1.81
N LEU A 28 5.39 3.37 2.34
CA LEU A 28 5.52 4.18 3.56
C LEU A 28 6.00 3.35 4.75
N GLY A 29 5.52 2.12 4.89
CA GLY A 29 6.00 1.19 5.90
C GLY A 29 7.51 0.92 5.80
N VAL A 30 8.02 0.72 4.59
CA VAL A 30 9.45 0.47 4.34
C VAL A 30 10.28 1.73 4.60
N TRP A 31 9.91 2.86 4.00
CA TRP A 31 10.68 4.11 4.09
C TRP A 31 10.74 4.67 5.52
N HIS A 32 9.69 4.48 6.31
CA HIS A 32 9.63 4.93 7.69
C HIS A 32 9.92 3.81 8.72
N GLN A 33 10.31 2.62 8.28
CA GLN A 33 10.59 1.45 9.14
C GLN A 33 9.44 1.13 10.13
N LEU A 34 8.20 1.20 9.64
CA LEU A 34 7.00 0.97 10.44
C LEU A 34 6.53 -0.48 10.33
N SER A 35 6.12 -1.06 11.46
CA SER A 35 5.31 -2.28 11.47
C SER A 35 3.91 -2.03 10.87
N ASP A 36 3.18 -3.09 10.54
CA ASP A 36 1.82 -2.98 9.98
C ASP A 36 0.85 -2.25 10.92
N VAL A 37 1.01 -2.46 12.24
CA VAL A 37 0.22 -1.78 13.27
C VAL A 37 0.55 -0.30 13.31
N GLN A 38 1.84 0.06 13.29
CA GLN A 38 2.26 1.46 13.28
C GLN A 38 1.84 2.16 11.99
N LEU A 39 1.94 1.49 10.85
CA LEU A 39 1.52 2.01 9.56
C LEU A 39 0.02 2.28 9.53
N ALA A 40 -0.82 1.34 9.99
CA ALA A 40 -2.26 1.54 10.12
C ALA A 40 -2.58 2.75 11.02
N GLN A 41 -1.89 2.88 12.15
CA GLN A 41 -2.05 4.01 13.06
C GLN A 41 -1.62 5.35 12.44
N CYS A 42 -0.55 5.35 11.65
CA CYS A 42 -0.10 6.52 10.90
C CYS A 42 -1.11 6.89 9.80
N LEU A 43 -1.64 5.92 9.07
CA LEU A 43 -2.72 6.16 8.10
C LEU A 43 -3.99 6.68 8.78
N TYR A 44 -4.25 6.33 10.04
CA TYR A 44 -5.35 6.89 10.80
C TYR A 44 -5.11 8.35 11.20
N ARG A 45 -3.91 8.72 11.62
CA ARG A 45 -3.64 10.06 12.21
C ARG A 45 -3.14 11.08 11.19
N ASP A 46 -2.36 10.66 10.20
CA ASP A 46 -1.58 11.54 9.34
C ASP A 46 -2.23 11.72 7.97
N LEU A 47 -2.68 12.95 7.70
CA LEU A 47 -3.32 13.31 6.44
C LEU A 47 -2.39 13.21 5.24
N LEU A 48 -1.07 13.38 5.42
CA LEU A 48 -0.10 13.23 4.33
C LEU A 48 0.03 11.76 3.93
N PHE A 49 0.04 10.86 4.91
CA PHE A 49 0.05 9.41 4.66
C PHE A 49 -1.22 8.99 3.91
N ARG A 50 -2.39 9.47 4.34
CA ARG A 50 -3.67 9.24 3.64
C ARG A 50 -3.64 9.76 2.21
N LYS A 51 -3.21 11.01 2.03
CA LYS A 51 -3.14 11.66 0.71
C LYS A 51 -2.19 10.92 -0.23
N PHE A 52 -1.03 10.48 0.24
CA PHE A 52 -0.10 9.68 -0.54
C PHE A 52 -0.74 8.36 -0.99
N CYS A 53 -1.40 7.66 -0.07
CA CYS A 53 -2.07 6.39 -0.35
C CYS A 53 -3.36 6.53 -1.18
N GLY A 54 -3.84 7.76 -1.42
CA GLY A 54 -5.10 8.01 -2.11
C GLY A 54 -6.32 7.57 -1.29
N LEU A 55 -6.21 7.58 0.04
CA LEU A 55 -7.34 7.33 0.94
C LEU A 55 -8.21 8.58 1.04
N GLU A 56 -9.52 8.39 1.03
CA GLU A 56 -10.49 9.45 1.29
C GLU A 56 -10.37 9.93 2.75
N LEU A 57 -10.66 11.21 2.98
CA LEU A 57 -10.58 11.80 4.32
C LEU A 57 -11.61 11.21 5.29
N ASP A 58 -12.76 10.80 4.77
CA ASP A 58 -13.89 10.19 5.50
C ASP A 58 -13.98 8.66 5.26
N GLY A 59 -12.99 8.08 4.58
CA GLY A 59 -12.95 6.66 4.26
C GLY A 59 -12.41 5.81 5.42
N ASP A 60 -12.86 4.56 5.47
CA ASP A 60 -12.38 3.57 6.44
C ASP A 60 -10.86 3.34 6.28
N VAL A 61 -10.13 3.26 7.38
CA VAL A 61 -8.66 3.18 7.39
C VAL A 61 -8.21 1.73 7.24
N LEU A 62 -7.08 1.55 6.56
CA LEU A 62 -6.46 0.24 6.40
C LEU A 62 -6.12 -0.40 7.74
N GLU A 63 -6.81 -1.49 8.04
CA GLU A 63 -6.45 -2.40 9.15
C GLU A 63 -5.07 -3.03 8.94
N ALA A 64 -4.33 -3.19 10.03
CA ALA A 64 -3.00 -3.82 10.01
C ALA A 64 -3.03 -5.24 9.39
N SER A 65 -4.11 -5.98 9.63
CA SER A 65 -4.32 -7.31 9.05
C SER A 65 -4.48 -7.29 7.52
N THR A 66 -5.10 -6.24 6.97
CA THR A 66 -5.25 -6.05 5.52
C THR A 66 -3.88 -5.80 4.88
N ILE A 67 -3.06 -4.97 5.52
CA ILE A 67 -1.69 -4.67 5.07
C ILE A 67 -0.83 -5.95 5.09
N GLY A 68 -0.87 -6.70 6.19
CA GLY A 68 -0.12 -7.95 6.35
C GLY A 68 -0.52 -9.03 5.34
N ARG A 69 -1.83 -9.20 5.07
CA ARG A 69 -2.31 -10.13 4.03
C ARG A 69 -1.81 -9.73 2.65
N PHE A 70 -1.88 -8.45 2.31
CA PHE A 70 -1.38 -7.96 1.03
C PHE A 70 0.13 -8.18 0.87
N ARG A 71 0.93 -7.91 1.92
CA ARG A 71 2.37 -8.21 1.91
C ARG A 71 2.63 -9.69 1.68
N THR A 72 1.90 -10.56 2.37
CA THR A 72 2.03 -12.02 2.24
C THR A 72 1.78 -12.45 0.80
N GLN A 73 0.71 -11.97 0.18
CA GLN A 73 0.41 -12.26 -1.23
C GLN A 73 1.50 -11.76 -2.19
N LEU A 74 2.08 -10.58 -1.95
CA LEU A 74 3.19 -10.09 -2.79
C LEU A 74 4.45 -10.96 -2.68
N VAL A 75 4.71 -11.51 -1.49
CA VAL A 75 5.85 -12.42 -1.27
C VAL A 75 5.58 -13.78 -1.91
N GLU A 76 4.39 -14.35 -1.71
CA GLU A 76 3.98 -15.64 -2.31
C GLU A 76 4.06 -15.63 -3.84
N HIS A 77 3.81 -14.48 -4.47
CA HIS A 77 3.88 -14.32 -5.92
C HIS A 77 5.23 -13.79 -6.44
N ASP A 78 6.26 -13.65 -5.59
CA ASP A 78 7.57 -13.08 -5.98
C ASP A 78 7.46 -11.69 -6.63
N LEU A 79 6.45 -10.90 -6.22
CA LEU A 79 6.16 -9.59 -6.78
C LEU A 79 6.84 -8.46 -6.02
N TRP A 80 7.12 -8.66 -4.73
CA TRP A 80 7.68 -7.61 -3.88
C TRP A 80 8.98 -7.03 -4.43
N GLY A 81 9.96 -7.89 -4.73
CA GLY A 81 11.25 -7.46 -5.27
C GLY A 81 11.13 -6.82 -6.65
N ARG A 82 10.24 -7.34 -7.52
CA ARG A 82 10.02 -6.80 -8.87
C ARG A 82 9.42 -5.41 -8.85
N LEU A 83 8.40 -5.21 -7.99
CA LEU A 83 7.75 -3.92 -7.84
C LEU A 83 8.70 -2.88 -7.22
N LEU A 84 9.47 -3.27 -6.20
CA LEU A 84 10.45 -2.37 -5.59
C LEU A 84 11.56 -2.00 -6.56
N GLY A 85 12.08 -2.96 -7.34
CA GLY A 85 13.06 -2.72 -8.38
C GLY A 85 12.55 -1.78 -9.46
N GLU A 86 11.29 -1.91 -9.88
CA GLU A 86 10.68 -1.00 -10.84
C GLU A 86 10.51 0.42 -10.28
N ILE A 87 10.11 0.55 -9.01
CA ILE A 87 10.05 1.86 -8.34
C ILE A 87 11.44 2.50 -8.29
N ASN A 88 12.46 1.76 -7.85
CA ASN A 88 13.84 2.26 -7.78
C ASN A 88 14.34 2.70 -9.17
N ARG A 89 14.09 1.89 -10.22
CA ARG A 89 14.42 2.26 -11.61
C ARG A 89 13.77 3.58 -12.04
N GLN A 90 12.50 3.78 -11.70
CA GLN A 90 11.77 5.02 -12.02
C GLN A 90 12.32 6.23 -11.24
N LEU A 91 12.76 6.01 -10.00
CA LEU A 91 13.32 7.06 -9.16
C LEU A 91 14.73 7.45 -9.60
N GLU A 92 15.58 6.47 -9.91
CA GLU A 92 16.91 6.67 -10.48
C GLU A 92 16.84 7.48 -11.78
N ALA A 93 15.88 7.18 -12.65
CA ALA A 93 15.63 7.94 -13.87
C ALA A 93 15.29 9.42 -13.62
N ARG A 94 14.84 9.76 -12.41
CA ARG A 94 14.53 11.13 -11.96
C ARG A 94 15.60 11.70 -11.03
N ILE A 95 16.75 11.03 -10.90
CA ILE A 95 17.87 11.42 -10.01
C ILE A 95 17.44 11.44 -8.54
N ILE A 96 16.54 10.53 -8.17
CA ILE A 96 16.12 10.30 -6.78
C ILE A 96 16.65 8.92 -6.38
N ILE A 97 17.54 8.88 -5.40
CA ILE A 97 18.11 7.64 -4.85
C ILE A 97 17.50 7.44 -3.47
N ILE A 98 16.91 6.27 -3.22
CA ILE A 98 16.27 5.92 -1.94
C ILE A 98 16.95 4.69 -1.36
#